data_AF-A0A9P0LBW5-F1
#
_entry.id   AF-A0A9P0LBW5-F1
#
_cell.length_a   1.000
_cell.length_b   1.000
_cell.length_c   1.000
_cell.angle_alpha   90.00
_cell.angle_beta   90.00
_cell.angle_gamma   90.00
#
_symmetry.space_group_name_H-M   'P 1'
#
loop_
_entity.id
_entity.type
_entity.pdbx_description
1 polymer ?
#
loop_
_entity_poly.entity_id
_entity_poly.type
_entity_poly.pdbx_seq_one_letter_code
_entity_poly.pdbx_strand_id
1 'polypeptide(L)' 'MAAKKIKFSEYYVKFGFTFIEKDELQLPQCVICMKFLSNDSMRPNRLERHLKQQHPTLVLSTKEFFLLKQNHSSG' A
#
# COMPACT_ATOMS: atom_id res chain seq x y z
N MET A 1 -0.11 -21.82 0.81
CA MET A 1 -0.13 -20.82 -0.30
C MET A 1 0.89 -19.75 0.06
N ALA A 2 2.14 -19.93 -0.38
CA ALA A 2 3.20 -18.95 -0.10
C ALA A 2 3.00 -17.77 -1.06
N ALA A 3 2.50 -16.65 -0.54
CA ALA A 3 2.46 -15.39 -1.27
C ALA A 3 3.88 -15.10 -1.75
N LYS A 4 4.11 -15.28 -3.06
CA LYS A 4 5.37 -15.01 -3.72
C LYS A 4 5.59 -13.51 -3.55
N LYS A 5 6.42 -13.15 -2.56
CA LYS A 5 6.81 -11.78 -2.27
C LYS A 5 7.49 -11.23 -3.53
N ILE A 6 6.73 -10.64 -4.45
CA ILE A 6 7.33 -9.74 -5.43
C ILE A 6 8.08 -8.72 -4.61
N LYS A 7 9.34 -8.47 -4.99
CA LYS A 7 10.26 -7.52 -4.37
C LYS A 7 9.67 -6.12 -4.45
N PHE A 8 8.69 -5.84 -3.60
CA PHE A 8 8.14 -4.52 -3.46
C PHE A 8 9.22 -3.70 -2.79
N SER A 9 9.76 -2.78 -3.57
CA SER A 9 10.75 -1.84 -3.07
C SER A 9 10.14 -1.16 -1.84
N GLU A 10 10.86 -1.18 -0.72
CA GLU A 10 10.50 -0.49 0.54
C GLU A 10 10.06 0.98 0.30
N TYR A 11 10.48 1.53 -0.85
CA TYR A 11 10.04 2.80 -1.40
C TYR A 11 8.51 2.98 -1.45
N TYR A 12 7.73 1.94 -1.72
CA TYR A 12 6.27 2.07 -1.81
C TYR A 12 5.55 1.93 -0.46
N VAL A 13 6.17 1.19 0.47
CA VAL A 13 5.71 1.05 1.85
C VAL A 13 5.62 2.40 2.55
N LYS A 14 6.49 3.36 2.19
CA LYS A 14 6.47 4.72 2.75
C LYS A 14 5.17 5.48 2.44
N PHE A 15 4.44 5.05 1.41
CA PHE A 15 3.13 5.62 1.07
C PHE A 15 1.97 4.85 1.70
N GLY A 16 2.20 3.83 2.53
CA GLY A 16 1.10 3.08 3.15
C GLY A 16 0.29 2.22 2.19
N PHE A 17 0.94 1.71 1.14
CA PHE A 17 0.34 0.77 0.21
C PHE A 17 1.13 -0.52 0.17
N THR A 18 0.39 -1.60 0.00
CA THR A 18 0.89 -2.89 -0.45
C THR A 18 0.35 -3.13 -1.87
N PHE A 19 0.64 -4.29 -2.43
CA PHE A 19 0.11 -4.72 -3.72
C PHE A 19 -0.32 -6.18 -3.57
N ILE A 20 -1.29 -6.57 -4.39
CA ILE A 20 -1.67 -7.97 -4.55
C ILE A 20 -1.49 -8.36 -6.01
N GLU A 21 -1.05 -9.58 -6.25
CA GLU A 21 -1.20 -10.18 -7.58
C GLU A 21 -2.61 -10.77 -7.69
N LYS A 22 -3.36 -10.27 -8.65
CA LYS A 22 -4.66 -10.84 -9.03
C LYS A 22 -4.68 -10.92 -10.55
N ASP A 23 -4.90 -12.12 -11.09
CA ASP A 23 -4.99 -12.31 -12.55
C ASP A 23 -3.71 -11.84 -13.28
N GLU A 24 -2.53 -12.18 -12.72
CA GLU A 24 -1.21 -11.73 -13.20
C GLU A 24 -1.00 -10.20 -13.19
N LEU A 25 -1.96 -9.43 -12.67
CA LEU A 25 -1.88 -7.99 -12.51
C LEU A 25 -1.52 -7.63 -11.06
N GLN A 26 -0.56 -6.72 -10.91
CA GLN A 26 -0.26 -6.11 -9.62
C GLN A 26 -1.23 -4.95 -9.36
N LEU A 27 -2.02 -5.07 -8.32
CA LEU A 27 -2.98 -4.04 -7.90
C LEU A 27 -2.56 -3.44 -6.56
N PRO A 28 -2.33 -2.12 -6.47
CA PRO A 28 -2.02 -1.47 -5.20
C PRO A 28 -3.22 -1.53 -4.25
N GLN A 29 -2.99 -1.97 -3.01
CA GLN A 29 -3.97 -2.02 -1.94
C GLN A 29 -3.52 -1.12 -0.80
N CYS A 30 -4.40 -0.25 -0.32
CA CYS A 30 -4.11 0.59 0.84
C CYS A 30 -4.07 -0.26 2.12
N VAL A 31 -3.02 -0.19 2.93
CA VAL A 31 -2.94 -0.97 4.19
C VAL A 31 -3.80 -0.37 5.31
N ILE A 32 -4.34 0.83 5.09
CA ILE A 32 -5.13 1.58 6.07
C ILE A 32 -6.62 1.25 5.92
N CYS A 33 -7.15 1.39 4.70
CA CYS A 33 -8.56 1.14 4.39
C CYS A 33 -8.80 -0.15 3.60
N MET A 34 -7.75 -0.93 3.30
CA MET A 34 -7.80 -2.17 2.52
C MET A 34 -8.41 -2.04 1.11
N LYS A 35 -8.57 -0.80 0.62
CA LYS A 35 -9.13 -0.50 -0.70
C LYS A 35 -8.13 -0.84 -1.80
N PHE A 36 -8.60 -1.54 -2.83
CA PHE A 36 -7.84 -1.77 -4.06
C PHE A 36 -7.93 -0.56 -4.98
N LEU A 37 -6.79 -0.14 -5.51
CA LEU A 37 -6.68 0.86 -6.54
C LEU A 37 -6.26 0.19 -7.85
N SER A 38 -6.56 0.85 -8.98
CA SER A 38 -6.14 0.39 -10.30
C SER A 38 -4.61 0.38 -10.43
N ASN A 39 -4.07 -0.43 -11.34
CA ASN A 39 -2.64 -0.50 -11.60
C ASN A 39 -2.01 0.89 -11.93
N ASP A 40 -2.71 1.77 -12.65
CA ASP A 40 -2.26 3.17 -12.91
C ASP A 40 -2.00 3.97 -11.62
N SER A 41 -2.66 3.58 -10.52
CA SER A 41 -2.48 4.21 -9.21
C SER A 41 -1.21 3.78 -8.49
N MET A 42 -0.41 2.86 -9.04
CA MET A 42 0.92 2.53 -8.49
C MET A 42 1.89 3.72 -8.56
N ARG A 43 1.56 4.77 -9.34
CA ARG A 43 2.35 6.00 -9.37
C ARG A 43 2.36 6.67 -8.00
N PRO A 44 3.53 7.10 -7.48
CA PRO A 44 3.66 7.67 -6.14
C PRO A 44 2.75 8.88 -5.92
N ASN A 45 2.57 9.73 -6.94
CA ASN A 45 1.69 10.90 -6.88
C ASN A 45 0.22 10.51 -6.63
N ARG A 46 -0.24 9.37 -7.18
CA ARG A 46 -1.61 8.85 -6.97
C ARG A 46 -1.78 8.28 -5.57
N LEU A 47 -0.79 7.51 -5.10
CA LEU A 47 -0.75 6.95 -3.74
C LEU A 47 -0.78 8.06 -2.68
N GLU A 48 0.07 9.07 -2.86
CA GLU A 48 0.13 10.22 -1.96
C GLU A 48 -1.17 11.03 -1.97
N ARG A 49 -1.79 11.22 -3.15
CA ARG A 49 -3.11 11.87 -3.24
C ARG A 49 -4.19 11.07 -2.53
N HIS A 50 -4.21 9.75 -2.68
CA HIS A 50 -5.17 8.90 -1.97
C HIS A 50 -5.00 9.05 -0.45
N LEU A 51 -3.76 8.99 0.06
CA LEU A 51 -3.48 9.28 1.46
C LEU A 51 -3.99 10.66 1.87
N LYS A 52 -3.66 11.71 1.12
CA LYS A 52 -4.11 13.09 1.43
C LYS A 52 -5.62 13.24 1.46
N GLN A 53 -6.34 12.56 0.57
CA GLN A 53 -7.79 12.70 0.46
C GLN A 53 -8.57 11.76 1.38
N GLN A 54 -8.10 10.53 1.60
CA GLN A 54 -8.81 9.52 2.39
C GLN A 54 -8.30 9.45 3.83
N HIS A 55 -7.02 9.79 4.03
CA HIS A 55 -6.31 9.67 5.29
C HIS A 55 -5.43 10.90 5.57
N PRO A 56 -6.01 12.13 5.60
CA PRO A 56 -5.24 13.36 5.77
C PRO A 56 -4.38 13.36 7.05
N THR A 57 -4.83 12.67 8.08
CA THR A 57 -4.11 12.50 9.36
C THR A 57 -2.86 11.62 9.24
N LEU A 58 -2.82 10.72 8.25
CA LEU A 58 -1.71 9.78 8.02
C LEU A 58 -0.70 10.28 7.01
N VAL A 59 -0.95 11.43 6.35
CA VAL A 59 0.03 12.11 5.49
C VAL A 59 1.28 12.52 6.27
N LEU A 60 1.11 12.78 7.57
CA LEU A 60 2.20 13.11 8.49
C LEU A 60 2.78 11.87 9.19
N SER A 61 2.19 10.69 8.98
CA SER A 61 2.69 9.45 9.58
C SER A 61 3.93 8.93 8.84
N THR A 62 4.88 8.42 9.61
CA THR A 62 6.14 7.88 9.08
C THR A 62 5.95 6.50 8.46
N LYS A 63 6.92 6.08 7.63
CA LYS A 63 6.99 4.73 7.06
C LYS A 63 6.81 3.62 8.11
N GLU A 64 7.24 3.86 9.35
CA GLU A 64 7.16 2.90 10.45
C GLU A 64 5.70 2.60 10.83
N PHE A 65 4.83 3.60 10.81
CA PHE A 65 3.40 3.42 11.04
C PHE A 65 2.79 2.43 10.03
N PHE A 66 3.14 2.58 8.74
CA PHE A 66 2.63 1.71 7.69
C PHE A 66 3.22 0.30 7.74
N LEU A 67 4.51 0.17 8.10
CA LEU A 67 5.16 -1.12 8.32
C LEU A 67 4.52 -1.91 9.47
N LEU A 68 4.20 -1.24 10.58
CA LEU A 68 3.51 -1.86 11.73
C LEU A 68 2.12 -2.37 11.34
N LYS A 69 1.37 -1.59 10.55
CA LYS A 69 0.04 -1.98 10.05
C LYS A 69 0.10 -3.13 9.05
N GLN A 70 1.15 -3.21 8.22
CA GLN A 70 1.35 -4.31 7.28
C GLN A 70 1.57 -5.65 8.01
N ASN A 71 2.34 -5.66 9.10
CA ASN A 71 2.60 -6.88 9.87
C ASN A 71 1.37 -7.40 10.63
N HIS A 72 0.36 -6.57 10.85
CA HIS A 72 -0.86 -6.95 11.56
C HIS A 72 -1.98 -7.47 10.64
N SER A 73 -1.64 -7.91 9.42
CA SER A 73 -2.54 -8.59 8.48
C SER A 73 -2.29 -10.10 8.39
N SER A 74 -1.42 -10.66 9.24
CA SER A 74 -1.30 -12.11 9.48
C SER A 74 -1.85 -12.42 10.87
N GLY A 75 -3.17 -12.55 10.97
CA GLY A 75 -3.91 -13.09 12.11
C GLY A 75 -5.18 -13.71 11.60
#